data_AF-A0A7L1PE61-F1
#
_entry.id   AF-A0A7L1PE61-F1
#
_cell.length_a   1.000
_cell.length_b   1.000
_cell.length_c   1.000
_cell.angle_alpha   90.00
_cell.angle_beta   90.00
_cell.angle_gamma   90.00
#
_symmetry.space_group_name_H-M   'P 1'
#
loop_
_entity.id
_entity.type
_entity.pdbx_description
1 polymer ?
#
loop_
_entity_poly.entity_id
_entity_poly.type
_entity_poly.pdbx_seq_one_letter_code
_entity_poly.pdbx_strand_id
1 'polypeptide(L)' 'VTATDADEGQNGHVKYSFHRISERASELFDLESKTGEITLKEYLDFEETSSLELEVQARDGGELFDAAKVT' A
#
# COMPACT_ATOMS: atom_id res chain seq x y z
N VAL A 1 -2.63 13.96 19.31
CA VAL A 1 -1.21 13.80 18.93
C VAL A 1 -1.19 13.82 17.42
N THR A 2 -0.77 14.94 16.84
CA THR A 2 -0.85 15.16 15.39
C THR A 2 0.56 14.98 14.85
N ALA A 3 0.77 13.92 14.06
CA ALA A 3 2.02 13.72 13.35
C ALA A 3 1.92 14.48 12.02
N THR A 4 2.46 15.70 12.00
CA THR A 4 2.70 16.45 10.78
C THR A 4 4.09 16.02 10.29
N ASP A 5 4.15 15.16 9.28
CA ASP A 5 5.43 14.84 8.65
C ASP A 5 5.82 15.96 7.70
N ALA A 6 7.07 16.40 7.82
CA ALA A 6 7.58 17.68 7.35
C ALA A 6 8.57 17.52 6.19
N ASP A 7 8.27 16.63 5.24
CA ASP A 7 9.02 16.52 3.98
C ASP A 7 8.24 17.15 2.82
N GLU A 8 7.98 18.45 2.96
CA GLU A 8 7.55 19.30 1.87
C GLU A 8 8.76 19.59 0.96
N GLY A 9 9.10 18.66 0.06
CA GLY A 9 10.10 18.92 -0.98
C GLY A 9 10.77 17.73 -1.68
N GLN A 10 10.32 17.45 -2.91
CA GLN A 10 11.08 17.03 -4.11
C GLN A 10 12.14 15.89 -4.08
N ASN A 11 12.36 15.17 -2.98
CA ASN A 11 13.46 14.19 -2.83
C ASN A 11 13.06 12.72 -2.62
N GLY A 12 11.89 12.27 -3.10
CA GLY A 12 11.56 10.86 -3.03
C GLY A 12 10.51 10.48 -4.05
N HIS A 13 10.92 10.05 -5.25
CA HIS A 13 10.03 9.25 -6.10
C HIS A 13 9.89 7.87 -5.44
N VAL A 14 9.18 7.84 -4.31
CA VAL A 14 8.86 6.61 -3.61
C VAL A 14 7.82 5.89 -4.45
N LYS A 15 8.18 4.70 -4.92
CA LYS A 15 7.25 3.81 -5.61
C LYS A 15 6.67 2.85 -4.59
N TYR A 16 5.36 2.86 -4.51
CA TYR A 16 4.61 1.90 -3.71
C TYR A 16 4.26 0.69 -4.58
N SER A 17 4.42 -0.51 -4.01
CA SER A 17 4.04 -1.76 -4.67
C SER A 17 3.63 -2.79 -3.63
N PHE A 18 2.73 -3.71 -3.99
CA PHE A 18 2.42 -4.84 -3.14
C PHE A 18 3.64 -5.77 -3.04
N HIS A 19 4.16 -5.95 -1.82
CA HIS A 19 5.22 -6.90 -1.52
C HIS A 19 4.66 -8.32 -1.38
N ARG A 20 3.55 -8.45 -0.65
CA ARG A 20 2.86 -9.71 -0.43
C ARG A 20 1.36 -9.48 -0.41
N ILE A 21 0.66 -10.06 -1.37
CA ILE A 21 -0.78 -9.92 -1.52
C ILE A 21 -1.37 -11.25 -1.96
N SER A 22 -2.51 -11.61 -1.38
CA SER A 22 -3.28 -12.78 -1.82
C SER A 22 -3.87 -12.54 -3.22
N GLU A 23 -4.05 -13.58 -4.03
CA GLU A 23 -4.64 -13.44 -5.37
C GLU A 23 -5.99 -12.70 -5.34
N ARG A 24 -6.88 -13.08 -4.42
CA ARG A 24 -8.14 -12.35 -4.19
C ARG A 24 -7.94 -10.87 -3.83
N ALA A 25 -7.00 -10.56 -2.92
CA ALA A 25 -6.71 -9.18 -2.56
C ALA A 25 -6.18 -8.38 -3.77
N SER A 26 -5.39 -9.00 -4.64
CA SER A 26 -4.83 -8.32 -5.81
C SER A 26 -5.88 -7.96 -6.87
N GLU A 27 -6.99 -8.69 -6.89
CA GLU A 27 -8.16 -8.40 -7.73
C GLU A 27 -9.06 -7.33 -7.09
N LEU A 28 -9.17 -7.33 -5.77
CA LEU A 28 -10.05 -6.43 -5.02
C LEU A 28 -9.44 -5.07 -4.71
N PHE A 29 -8.11 -4.99 -4.55
CA PHE A 29 -7.40 -3.76 -4.19
C PHE A 29 -6.56 -3.23 -5.35
N ASP A 30 -6.53 -1.91 -5.48
CA ASP A 30 -5.56 -1.18 -6.29
C ASP A 30 -4.65 -0.37 -5.37
N LEU A 31 -3.38 -0.22 -5.75
CA LEU A 31 -2.41 0.62 -5.06
C LEU A 31 -1.80 1.59 -6.04
N GLU A 32 -2.00 2.89 -5.81
CA GLU A 32 -1.40 3.91 -6.64
C GLU A 32 0.09 4.03 -6.34
N SER A 33 0.90 3.66 -7.34
CA SER A 33 2.35 3.59 -7.22
C SER A 33 3.04 4.89 -6.82
N LYS A 34 2.42 6.05 -7.08
CA LYS A 34 2.99 7.37 -6.80
C LYS A 34 2.63 7.94 -5.45
N THR A 35 1.42 7.66 -4.95
CA THR A 35 0.89 8.25 -3.71
C THR A 35 0.81 7.24 -2.57
N GLY A 36 0.82 5.94 -2.88
CA GLY A 36 0.58 4.89 -1.91
C GLY A 36 -0.89 4.74 -1.52
N GLU A 37 -1.81 5.37 -2.27
CA GLU A 37 -3.25 5.28 -2.00
C GLU A 37 -3.76 3.89 -2.35
N ILE A 38 -4.39 3.22 -1.38
CA ILE A 38 -5.03 1.92 -1.57
C ILE A 38 -6.52 2.16 -1.80
N THR A 39 -7.03 1.69 -2.93
CA THR A 39 -8.46 1.76 -3.26
C THR A 39 -9.04 0.37 -3.48
N LEU A 40 -10.34 0.21 -3.26
CA LEU A 40 -11.04 -1.02 -3.65
C LEU A 40 -11.53 -0.90 -5.09
N LYS A 41 -11.19 -1.88 -5.92
CA LYS A 41 -11.71 -2.04 -7.29
C LYS A 41 -13.14 -2.58 -7.28
N GLU A 42 -13.42 -3.47 -6.33
CA GLU A 42 -14.71 -4.14 -6.21
C GLU A 42 -15.23 -4.10 -4.78
N TYR A 43 -16.52 -4.36 -4.63
CA TYR A 43 -17.15 -4.44 -3.31
C TYR A 43 -16.61 -5.66 -2.57
N LEU A 44 -15.89 -5.41 -1.47
CA LEU A 44 -15.51 -6.45 -0.54
C LEU A 44 -16.70 -6.74 0.38
N ASP A 45 -17.29 -7.93 0.25
CA ASP A 45 -18.24 -8.42 1.22
C ASP A 45 -17.51 -9.13 2.37
N PHE A 46 -17.70 -8.62 3.58
CA PHE A 46 -17.09 -9.15 4.79
C PHE A 46 -17.61 -10.57 5.13
N GLU A 47 -18.78 -10.95 4.62
CA GLU A 47 -19.32 -12.31 4.80
C GLU A 47 -18.57 -13.36 3.97
N GLU A 48 -17.96 -12.98 2.86
CA GLU A 48 -17.23 -13.90 1.97
C GLU A 48 -15.73 -13.99 2.27
N THR A 49 -15.15 -12.94 2.87
CA THR A 49 -13.71 -12.90 3.16
C THR A 49 -13.42 -12.40 4.57
N SER A 50 -13.11 -13.33 5.47
CA SER A 50 -12.91 -13.04 6.90
C SER A 50 -11.61 -12.31 7.23
N SER A 51 -10.59 -12.41 6.37
CA SER A 51 -9.30 -11.72 6.54
C SER A 51 -8.51 -11.72 5.24
N LEU A 52 -8.03 -10.54 4.82
CA LEU A 52 -7.07 -10.40 3.72
C LEU A 52 -5.81 -9.76 4.29
N GLU A 53 -4.70 -10.48 4.19
CA GLU A 53 -3.39 -9.90 4.53
C GLU A 53 -2.79 -9.29 3.28
N LEU A 54 -2.42 -8.01 3.38
CA LEU A 54 -1.72 -7.30 2.33
C LEU A 54 -0.52 -6.55 2.91
N GLU A 55 0.62 -6.67 2.22
CA GLU A 55 1.89 -6.09 2.59
C GLU A 55 2.32 -5.16 1.47
N VAL A 56 2.47 -3.89 1.78
CA VAL A 56 2.87 -2.85 0.82
C VAL A 56 4.29 -2.47 1.13
N GLN A 57 5.12 -2.34 0.09
CA GLN A 57 6.44 -1.76 0.21
C GLN A 57 6.52 -0.39 -0.44
N ALA A 58 7.30 0.49 0.19
CA ALA A 58 7.70 1.79 -0.31
C ALA A 58 9.18 1.73 -0.68
N ARG A 59 9.51 1.98 -1.95
CA ARG A 59 10.90 2.00 -2.44
C ARG A 59 11.25 3.40 -2.93
N ASP A 60 12.23 4.04 -2.30
CA ASP A 60 12.78 5.30 -2.79
C ASP A 60 13.73 5.06 -4.00
N GLY A 61 14.31 6.13 -4.56
CA GLY A 61 15.22 6.00 -5.72
C GLY A 61 16.52 5.20 -5.45
N GLY A 62 16.74 4.72 -4.23
CA GLY A 62 17.84 3.85 -3.82
C GLY A 62 17.44 2.36 -3.71
N GLU A 63 18.32 1.56 -3.10
CA GLU A 63 18.06 0.13 -2.83
C GLU A 63 17.34 -0.10 -1.50
N LEU A 64 16.97 0.95 -0.78
CA LEU A 64 16.25 0.85 0.48
C LEU A 64 14.74 0.76 0.20
N PHE A 65 14.10 -0.18 0.88
CA PHE A 65 12.65 -0.30 0.88
C PHE A 65 12.16 -0.52 2.31
N ASP A 66 11.04 0.10 2.64
CA ASP A 66 10.31 -0.15 3.87
C ASP A 66 9.05 -0.95 3.53
N ALA A 67 8.64 -1.87 4.40
CA ALA A 67 7.47 -2.73 4.19
C ALA A 67 6.50 -2.60 5.37
N ALA A 68 5.24 -2.36 5.06
CA ALA A 68 4.17 -2.21 6.03
C ALA A 68 3.11 -3.29 5.82
N LYS A 69 2.74 -3.97 6.91
CA LYS A 69 1.63 -4.93 6.92
C LYS A 69 0.31 -4.23 7.22
N VAL A 70 -0.69 -4.48 6.39
CA VAL A 70 -2.07 -4.04 6.58
C VAL A 70 -2.91 -5.29 6.86
N THR A 71 -3.59 -5.29 8.00
CA THR A 71 -4.47 -6.37 8.50
C THR A 71 -5.80 -5.80 8.92
#